data_AF-A0A392PJH7-F1
#
_entry.id   AF-A0A392PJH7-F1
#
_cell.length_a   1.000
_cell.length_b   1.000
_cell.length_c   1.000
_cell.angle_alpha   90.00
_cell.angle_beta   90.00
_cell.angle_gamma   90.00
#
_symmetry.space_group_name_H-M   'P 1'
#
loop_
_entity.id
_entity.type
_entity.pdbx_description
1 polymer ?
#
loop_
_entity_poly.entity_id
_entity_poly.type
_entity_poly.pdbx_seq_one_letter_code
_entity_poly.pdbx_strand_id
1 'polypeptide(L)'
;MTYNNTNIAFSPYGNYWRQLRKICTSELLSLKRVNSYQPIREEVLSNLVKWIASQNGSPINFTEAVISSIYTIVSRAAFGSKCKEQEKFISVVKQSIKVSAGFNLGDLFPSAKWLQHVTGLRSKLESFHRQTDQIFENIINDHKVAKYAKGKDDQGVEEDLVDVLLKYEDGSNQDFSLTKDNIKAIIM
;
A
#
# COMPACT_ATOMS: atom_id res chain seq x y z
N MET A 1 3.49 -11.61 11.83
CA MET A 1 3.38 -10.78 10.61
C MET A 1 1.90 -10.55 10.33
N THR A 2 1.59 -9.45 9.67
CA THR A 2 0.22 -8.99 9.41
C THR A 2 -0.52 -9.91 8.44
N TYR A 3 -1.84 -10.05 8.61
CA TYR A 3 -2.74 -10.77 7.70
C TYR A 3 -2.29 -12.18 7.30
N ASN A 4 -1.82 -12.99 8.26
CA ASN A 4 -1.42 -14.38 8.06
C ASN A 4 -0.41 -14.61 6.92
N ASN A 5 0.49 -13.66 6.67
CA ASN A 5 1.51 -13.74 5.61
C ASN A 5 0.93 -13.88 4.21
N THR A 6 -0.21 -13.26 3.94
CA THR A 6 -0.86 -13.37 2.62
C THR A 6 -0.45 -12.27 1.64
N ASN A 7 0.52 -11.42 2.00
CA ASN A 7 1.09 -10.43 1.07
C ASN A 7 2.12 -11.04 0.11
N ILE A 8 2.46 -10.30 -0.95
CA ILE A 8 3.36 -10.78 -2.02
C ILE A 8 4.81 -11.03 -1.54
N ALA A 9 5.25 -10.34 -0.48
CA ALA A 9 6.63 -10.40 0.02
C ALA A 9 6.88 -11.60 0.96
N PHE A 10 5.88 -11.98 1.75
CA PHE A 10 6.01 -12.99 2.81
C PHE A 10 5.19 -14.25 2.58
N SER A 11 4.30 -14.28 1.57
CA SER A 11 3.51 -15.47 1.27
C SER A 11 4.36 -16.61 0.73
N PRO A 12 4.15 -17.85 1.19
CA PRO A 12 4.87 -19.00 0.67
C PRO A 12 4.55 -19.21 -0.81
N TYR A 13 5.55 -19.67 -1.55
CA TYR A 13 5.38 -19.96 -2.96
C TYR A 13 4.31 -21.03 -3.18
N GLY A 14 3.39 -20.74 -4.10
CA GLY A 14 2.28 -21.64 -4.44
C GLY A 14 1.33 -20.99 -5.43
N ASN A 15 0.19 -21.65 -5.69
CA ASN A 15 -0.81 -21.15 -6.63
C ASN A 15 -1.32 -19.75 -6.25
N TYR A 16 -1.59 -19.52 -4.96
CA TYR A 16 -2.00 -18.22 -4.44
C TYR A 16 -0.99 -17.10 -4.78
N TRP A 17 0.28 -17.29 -4.40
CA TRP A 17 1.34 -16.32 -4.67
C TRP A 17 1.57 -16.08 -6.16
N ARG A 18 1.49 -17.13 -7.00
CA ARG A 18 1.61 -17.01 -8.46
C ARG A 18 0.49 -16.16 -9.05
N GLN A 19 -0.74 -16.36 -8.59
CA GLN A 19 -1.90 -15.55 -9.02
C GLN A 19 -1.76 -14.10 -8.58
N LEU A 20 -1.38 -13.85 -7.31
CA LEU A 20 -1.09 -12.49 -6.83
C LEU A 20 -0.05 -11.79 -7.69
N ARG A 21 1.09 -12.45 -7.93
CA ARG A 21 2.17 -11.88 -8.74
C ARG A 21 1.72 -11.60 -10.16
N LYS A 22 0.89 -12.45 -10.75
CA LYS A 22 0.29 -12.23 -12.07
C LYS A 22 -0.59 -10.98 -12.07
N ILE A 23 -1.50 -10.85 -11.11
CA ILE A 23 -2.39 -9.68 -10.95
C ILE A 23 -1.55 -8.40 -10.81
N CYS A 24 -0.61 -8.34 -9.87
CA CYS A 24 0.23 -7.15 -9.69
C CYS A 24 1.03 -6.82 -10.96
N THR A 25 1.54 -7.83 -11.67
CA THR A 25 2.32 -7.60 -12.89
C THR A 25 1.46 -7.05 -14.02
N SER A 26 0.25 -7.58 -14.24
CA SER A 26 -0.63 -7.09 -15.30
C SER A 26 -1.27 -5.74 -14.97
N GLU A 27 -1.63 -5.52 -13.70
CA GLU A 27 -2.51 -4.43 -13.29
C GLU A 27 -1.77 -3.21 -12.73
N LEU A 28 -0.52 -3.38 -12.30
CA LEU A 28 0.33 -2.26 -11.84
C LEU A 28 1.55 -2.05 -12.72
N LEU A 29 2.22 -3.15 -13.08
CA LEU A 29 3.57 -3.12 -13.63
C LEU A 29 3.60 -3.36 -15.15
N SER A 30 2.44 -3.47 -15.80
CA SER A 30 2.39 -3.57 -17.25
C SER A 30 2.78 -2.23 -17.88
N LEU A 31 3.40 -2.27 -19.05
CA LEU A 31 3.82 -1.06 -19.76
C LEU A 31 2.66 -0.07 -19.95
N LYS A 32 1.46 -0.59 -20.24
CA LYS A 32 0.24 0.21 -20.38
C LYS A 32 -0.10 0.96 -19.08
N ARG A 33 -0.10 0.26 -17.94
CA ARG A 33 -0.39 0.83 -16.61
C ARG A 33 0.69 1.81 -16.15
N VAL A 34 1.96 1.45 -16.35
CA VAL A 34 3.08 2.35 -16.01
C VAL A 34 3.01 3.66 -16.80
N ASN A 35 2.62 3.60 -18.08
CA ASN A 35 2.43 4.79 -18.91
C ASN A 35 1.19 5.59 -18.49
N SER A 36 0.10 4.94 -18.07
CA SER A 36 -1.09 5.65 -17.62
C SER A 36 -0.84 6.44 -16.33
N TYR A 37 0.08 6.01 -15.47
CA TYR A 37 0.54 6.77 -14.31
C TYR A 37 1.57 7.89 -14.62
N GLN A 38 1.93 8.12 -15.89
CA GLN A 38 2.87 9.19 -16.26
C GLN A 38 2.43 10.59 -15.80
N PRO A 39 1.17 11.02 -15.96
CA PRO A 39 0.73 12.35 -15.52
C PRO A 39 0.91 12.56 -14.01
N ILE A 40 0.69 11.52 -13.20
CA ILE A 40 0.91 11.57 -11.74
C ILE A 40 2.38 11.85 -11.43
N ARG A 41 3.31 11.16 -12.12
CA ARG A 41 4.75 11.35 -11.92
C ARG A 41 5.19 12.74 -12.35
N GLU A 42 4.73 13.21 -13.51
CA GLU A 42 5.06 14.54 -14.03
C GLU A 42 4.57 15.65 -13.10
N GLU A 43 3.33 15.56 -12.62
CA GLU A 43 2.76 16.53 -11.68
C GLU A 43 3.57 16.57 -10.37
N VAL A 44 3.78 15.41 -9.73
CA VAL A 44 4.46 15.34 -8.44
C VAL A 44 5.92 15.78 -8.54
N LEU A 45 6.64 15.39 -9.60
CA LEU A 45 8.03 15.77 -9.80
C LEU A 45 8.17 17.25 -10.20
N SER A 46 7.25 17.79 -11.00
CA SER A 46 7.22 19.23 -11.30
C SER A 46 7.02 20.06 -10.04
N ASN A 47 6.14 19.62 -9.15
CA ASN A 47 5.93 20.26 -7.84
C ASN A 47 7.17 20.16 -6.95
N LEU A 48 7.86 19.03 -6.94
CA LEU A 48 9.13 18.86 -6.21
C LEU A 48 10.19 19.84 -6.73
N VAL A 49 10.38 19.95 -8.05
CA VAL A 49 11.36 20.88 -8.66
C VAL A 49 11.03 22.34 -8.31
N LYS A 50 9.75 22.73 -8.42
CA LYS A 50 9.29 24.08 -8.03
C LYS A 50 9.53 24.36 -6.55
N TRP A 51 9.28 23.38 -5.68
CA TRP A 51 9.55 23.50 -4.25
C TRP A 51 11.05 23.65 -3.98
N ILE A 52 11.92 22.84 -4.60
CA ILE A 52 13.38 22.96 -4.45
C ILE A 52 13.85 24.35 -4.89
N ALA A 53 13.38 24.83 -6.05
CA ALA A 53 13.73 26.15 -6.56
C ALA A 53 13.31 27.28 -5.61
N SER A 54 12.21 27.12 -4.86
CA SER A 54 11.76 28.11 -3.87
C SER A 54 12.59 28.13 -2.60
N GLN A 55 13.37 27.08 -2.31
CA GLN A 55 14.25 26.99 -1.14
C GLN A 55 15.66 27.57 -1.41
N ASN A 56 15.84 28.38 -2.46
CA ASN A 56 17.14 28.91 -2.85
C ASN A 56 17.88 29.58 -1.67
N GLY A 57 19.12 29.17 -1.43
CA GLY A 57 19.96 29.68 -0.34
C GLY A 57 19.70 29.06 1.05
N SER A 58 18.71 28.18 1.21
CA SER A 58 18.45 27.47 2.46
C SER A 58 18.88 26.00 2.40
N PRO A 59 19.42 25.42 3.49
CA PRO A 59 19.64 23.99 3.56
C PRO A 59 18.31 23.24 3.54
N ILE A 60 18.22 22.20 2.71
CA ILE A 60 17.01 21.36 2.58
C ILE A 60 17.30 19.90 2.91
N ASN A 61 16.30 19.20 3.43
CA ASN A 61 16.32 17.75 3.54
C ASN A 61 15.85 17.12 2.23
N PHE A 62 16.77 16.97 1.27
CA PHE A 62 16.45 16.42 -0.05
C PHE A 62 15.94 14.97 0.01
N THR A 63 16.51 14.14 0.89
CA THR A 63 16.07 12.75 1.07
C THR A 63 14.60 12.67 1.47
N GLU A 64 14.17 13.47 2.45
CA GLU A 64 12.78 13.50 2.88
C GLU A 64 11.84 14.00 1.79
N ALA A 65 12.24 15.03 1.03
CA ALA A 65 11.45 15.57 -0.08
C ALA A 65 11.24 14.51 -1.17
N VAL A 66 12.31 13.83 -1.61
CA VAL A 66 12.23 12.76 -2.62
C VAL A 66 11.38 11.59 -2.14
N ILE A 67 11.61 11.12 -0.90
CA ILE A 67 10.85 10.01 -0.32
C ILE A 67 9.36 10.37 -0.22
N SER A 68 9.03 11.60 0.17
CA SER A 68 7.64 12.09 0.22
C SER A 68 6.98 12.08 -1.16
N SER A 69 7.70 12.54 -2.19
CA SER A 69 7.23 12.49 -3.58
C SER A 69 7.00 11.05 -4.07
N ILE A 70 7.90 10.12 -3.76
CA ILE A 70 7.75 8.69 -4.12
C ILE A 70 6.49 8.12 -3.46
N TYR A 71 6.29 8.36 -2.17
CA TYR A 71 5.10 7.88 -1.46
C TYR A 71 3.81 8.49 -2.00
N THR A 72 3.85 9.76 -2.39
CA THR A 72 2.72 10.43 -3.05
C THR A 72 2.37 9.78 -4.38
N ILE A 73 3.38 9.47 -5.21
CA ILE A 73 3.18 8.78 -6.49
C ILE A 73 2.58 7.39 -6.27
N VAL A 74 3.18 6.60 -5.37
CA VAL A 74 2.72 5.23 -5.10
C VAL A 74 1.29 5.23 -4.54
N SER A 75 0.99 6.11 -3.58
CA SER A 75 -0.35 6.24 -3.01
C SER A 75 -1.39 6.63 -4.05
N ARG A 76 -1.08 7.58 -4.95
CA ARG A 76 -2.00 8.00 -6.01
C ARG A 76 -2.19 6.94 -7.08
N ALA A 77 -1.16 6.14 -7.37
CA ALA A 77 -1.27 5.02 -8.31
C ALA A 77 -2.07 3.85 -7.71
N ALA A 78 -1.94 3.61 -6.40
CA ALA A 78 -2.60 2.49 -5.71
C ALA A 78 -4.06 2.78 -5.30
N PHE A 79 -4.37 4.02 -4.91
CA PHE A 79 -5.67 4.40 -4.29
C PHE A 79 -6.37 5.58 -4.99
N GLY A 80 -5.85 5.99 -6.14
CA GLY A 80 -6.34 7.16 -6.86
C GLY A 80 -5.96 8.51 -6.23
N SER A 81 -6.23 9.59 -6.96
CA SER A 81 -5.85 10.96 -6.57
C SER A 81 -6.72 11.60 -5.48
N LYS A 82 -7.82 10.95 -5.10
CA LYS A 82 -8.81 11.46 -4.11
C LYS A 82 -8.81 10.70 -2.79
N CYS A 83 -7.78 9.89 -2.52
CA CYS A 83 -7.69 9.13 -1.27
C CYS A 83 -7.52 10.07 -0.06
N LYS A 84 -8.57 10.19 0.77
CA LYS A 84 -8.55 11.02 2.00
C LYS A 84 -7.53 10.54 3.03
N GLU A 85 -7.22 9.25 3.00
CA GLU A 85 -6.31 8.60 3.93
C GLU A 85 -4.85 8.60 3.45
N GLN A 86 -4.54 9.28 2.33
CA GLN A 86 -3.20 9.26 1.71
C GLN A 86 -2.08 9.61 2.72
N GLU A 87 -2.18 10.72 3.45
CA GLU A 87 -1.12 11.11 4.40
C GLU A 87 -0.94 10.10 5.54
N LYS A 88 -2.05 9.55 6.03
CA LYS A 88 -2.05 8.52 7.09
C LYS A 88 -1.43 7.22 6.58
N PHE A 89 -1.74 6.82 5.35
CA PHE A 89 -1.10 5.68 4.69
C PHE A 89 0.41 5.87 4.58
N ILE A 90 0.87 7.03 4.09
CA ILE A 90 2.29 7.32 3.96
C ILE A 90 3.00 7.24 5.33
N SER A 91 2.37 7.78 6.38
CA SER A 91 2.88 7.68 7.75
C SER A 91 2.98 6.22 8.21
N VAL A 92 1.95 5.41 7.96
CA VAL A 92 1.94 3.98 8.27
C VAL A 92 3.05 3.25 7.52
N VAL A 93 3.20 3.43 6.21
CA VAL A 93 4.25 2.74 5.43
C VAL A 93 5.64 3.10 5.94
N LYS A 94 5.91 4.38 6.25
CA LYS A 94 7.19 4.82 6.85
C LYS A 94 7.45 4.11 8.18
N GLN A 95 6.44 4.00 9.04
CA GLN A 95 6.56 3.30 10.32
C GLN A 95 6.71 1.78 10.14
N SER A 96 5.97 1.16 9.23
CA SER A 96 6.07 -0.26 8.87
C SER A 96 7.50 -0.62 8.48
N ILE A 97 8.12 0.18 7.60
CA ILE A 97 9.50 -0.04 7.14
C ILE A 97 10.47 0.11 8.31
N LYS A 98 10.32 1.15 9.14
CA LYS A 98 11.19 1.35 10.31
C LYS A 98 11.12 0.20 11.31
N VAL A 99 9.92 -0.34 11.54
CA VAL A 99 9.72 -1.46 12.46
C VAL A 99 10.21 -2.77 11.85
N SER A 100 9.96 -3.01 10.56
CA SER A 100 10.36 -4.24 9.86
C SER A 100 11.86 -4.31 9.61
N ALA A 101 12.53 -3.17 9.42
CA ALA A 101 13.98 -3.08 9.31
C ALA A 101 14.71 -3.19 10.67
N GLY A 102 13.95 -3.12 11.78
CA GLY A 102 14.50 -3.24 13.12
C GLY A 102 14.96 -4.66 13.44
N PHE A 103 15.97 -4.77 14.31
CA PHE A 103 16.47 -6.06 14.77
C PHE A 103 15.53 -6.69 15.79
N ASN A 104 15.02 -7.88 15.49
CA ASN A 104 14.19 -8.65 16.39
C ASN A 104 14.91 -9.94 16.83
N LEU A 105 15.36 -9.96 18.09
CA LEU A 105 16.04 -11.11 18.71
C LEU A 105 15.26 -12.42 18.59
N GLY A 106 13.92 -12.35 18.60
CA GLY A 106 13.06 -13.53 18.47
C GLY A 106 13.10 -14.19 17.09
N ASP A 107 13.61 -13.49 16.07
CA ASP A 107 13.74 -14.02 14.71
C ASP A 107 15.07 -14.79 14.54
N LEU A 108 16.12 -14.42 15.29
CA LEU A 108 17.40 -15.16 15.32
C LEU A 108 17.43 -16.26 16.39
N PHE A 109 16.82 -15.99 17.55
CA PHE A 109 16.76 -16.89 18.68
C PHE A 109 15.29 -17.15 19.02
N PRO A 110 14.66 -18.19 18.45
CA PRO A 110 13.25 -18.48 18.70
C PRO A 110 12.90 -18.67 20.18
N SER A 111 13.86 -19.12 21.00
CA SER A 111 13.74 -19.24 22.46
C SER A 111 13.62 -17.90 23.18
N ALA A 112 14.04 -16.78 22.56
CA ALA A 112 14.01 -15.44 23.12
C ALA A 112 12.77 -14.62 22.71
N LYS A 113 11.76 -15.24 22.05
CA LYS A 113 10.52 -14.56 21.63
C LYS A 113 9.78 -13.88 22.79
N TRP A 114 9.88 -14.41 24.01
CA TRP A 114 9.28 -13.82 25.21
C TRP A 114 9.79 -12.39 25.50
N LEU A 115 11.00 -12.03 25.05
CA LEU A 115 11.55 -10.67 25.20
C LEU A 115 10.70 -9.61 24.50
N GLN A 116 9.96 -9.97 23.46
CA GLN A 116 9.05 -9.04 22.77
C GLN A 116 7.89 -8.59 23.67
N HIS A 117 7.48 -9.45 24.62
CA HIS A 117 6.45 -9.11 25.60
C HIS A 117 7.01 -8.20 26.69
N VAL A 118 8.23 -8.48 27.17
CA VAL A 118 8.88 -7.69 28.25
C VAL A 118 9.34 -6.32 27.77
N THR A 119 9.84 -6.21 26.53
CA THR A 119 10.26 -4.94 25.93
C THR A 119 9.10 -4.07 25.45
N GLY A 120 7.85 -4.57 25.52
CA GLY A 120 6.66 -3.89 25.00
C GLY A 120 6.57 -3.83 23.46
N LEU A 121 7.53 -4.42 22.75
CA LEU A 121 7.56 -4.45 21.28
C LEU A 121 6.29 -5.09 20.71
N ARG A 122 5.79 -6.15 21.36
CA ARG A 122 4.56 -6.84 20.94
C ARG A 122 3.33 -5.92 20.98
N SER A 123 3.13 -5.20 22.08
CA SER A 123 2.01 -4.28 22.24
C SER A 123 2.09 -3.13 21.22
N LYS A 124 3.29 -2.61 20.97
CA LYS A 124 3.52 -1.58 19.95
C LYS A 124 3.18 -2.08 18.54
N LEU A 125 3.58 -3.30 18.19
CA LEU A 125 3.25 -3.94 16.92
C LEU A 125 1.75 -4.17 16.76
N GLU A 126 1.05 -4.58 17.82
CA GLU A 126 -0.39 -4.80 17.79
C GLU A 126 -1.18 -3.50 17.64
N SER A 127 -0.78 -2.44 18.37
CA SER A 127 -1.37 -1.11 18.20
C SER A 127 -1.14 -0.57 16.79
N PHE A 128 0.07 -0.74 16.26
CA PHE A 128 0.41 -0.33 14.91
C PHE A 128 -0.40 -1.09 13.85
N HIS A 129 -0.55 -2.40 14.02
CA HIS A 129 -1.39 -3.22 13.15
C HIS A 129 -2.85 -2.76 13.17
N ARG A 130 -3.42 -2.43 14.33
CA ARG A 130 -4.80 -1.90 14.43
C ARG A 130 -4.98 -0.58 13.68
N GLN A 131 -4.04 0.35 13.81
CA GLN A 131 -4.10 1.64 13.09
C GLN A 131 -4.01 1.42 11.57
N THR A 132 -3.08 0.57 11.15
CA THR A 132 -2.91 0.19 9.74
C THR A 132 -4.18 -0.46 9.20
N ASP A 133 -4.78 -1.38 9.95
CA ASP A 133 -6.00 -2.08 9.57
C ASP A 133 -7.18 -1.12 9.38
N GLN A 134 -7.36 -0.16 10.28
CA GLN A 134 -8.40 0.86 10.16
C GLN A 134 -8.22 1.75 8.92
N ILE A 135 -6.99 2.13 8.58
CA ILE A 135 -6.72 2.93 7.38
C ILE A 135 -7.07 2.14 6.12
N PHE A 136 -6.66 0.88 6.03
CA PHE A 136 -6.98 0.02 4.88
C PHE A 136 -8.47 -0.32 4.79
N GLU A 137 -9.12 -0.52 5.92
CA GLU A 137 -10.56 -0.68 6.01
C GLU A 137 -11.30 0.53 5.41
N ASN A 138 -10.89 1.74 5.78
CA ASN A 138 -11.46 2.98 5.25
C ASN A 138 -11.22 3.12 3.75
N ILE A 139 -9.99 2.87 3.28
CA ILE A 139 -9.66 2.92 1.85
C ILE A 139 -10.54 1.95 1.06
N ILE A 140 -10.65 0.69 1.49
CA ILE A 140 -11.47 -0.31 0.81
C ILE A 140 -12.95 0.10 0.79
N ASN A 141 -13.47 0.60 1.92
CA ASN A 141 -14.87 0.99 2.02
C ASN A 141 -15.17 2.22 1.14
N ASP A 142 -14.27 3.19 1.05
CA ASP A 142 -14.40 4.36 0.17
C ASP A 142 -14.50 3.94 -1.31
N HIS A 143 -13.68 2.97 -1.75
CA HIS A 143 -13.74 2.43 -3.12
C HIS A 143 -15.05 1.66 -3.38
N LYS A 144 -15.51 0.85 -2.41
CA LYS A 144 -16.81 0.16 -2.52
C LYS A 144 -17.96 1.15 -2.66
N VAL A 145 -18.02 2.19 -1.82
CA VAL A 145 -19.07 3.22 -1.88
C VAL A 145 -19.02 3.98 -3.21
N ALA A 146 -17.83 4.35 -3.69
CA ALA A 146 -17.66 5.00 -4.99
C ALA A 146 -18.14 4.13 -6.15
N LYS A 147 -17.89 2.82 -6.11
CA LYS A 147 -18.37 1.83 -7.09
C LYS A 147 -19.90 1.69 -7.08
N TYR A 148 -20.56 1.81 -5.93
CA TYR A 148 -22.03 1.78 -5.87
C TYR A 148 -22.68 3.10 -6.35
N ALA A 149 -22.02 4.23 -6.11
CA ALA A 149 -22.51 5.55 -6.51
C ALA A 149 -22.37 5.79 -8.03
N LYS A 150 -21.35 5.22 -8.67
CA LYS A 150 -21.17 5.22 -10.12
C LYS A 150 -21.89 4.00 -10.70
N GLY A 151 -23.02 4.20 -11.38
CA GLY A 151 -23.67 3.10 -12.12
C GLY A 151 -22.72 2.41 -13.11
N LYS A 152 -23.07 1.20 -13.58
CA LYS A 152 -22.25 0.34 -14.45
C LYS A 152 -21.70 0.99 -15.75
N ASP A 153 -22.18 2.17 -16.13
CA ASP A 153 -21.88 2.83 -17.41
C ASP A 153 -20.82 3.95 -17.34
N ASP A 154 -20.29 4.30 -16.17
CA ASP A 154 -19.25 5.34 -16.08
C ASP A 154 -17.83 4.74 -16.20
N GLN A 155 -17.51 4.23 -17.39
CA GLN A 155 -16.21 3.62 -17.74
C GLN A 155 -15.06 4.64 -17.88
N GLY A 156 -15.31 5.93 -17.60
CA GLY A 156 -14.35 7.02 -17.84
C GLY A 156 -13.31 7.22 -16.74
N VAL A 157 -13.46 6.57 -15.57
CA VAL A 157 -12.49 6.71 -14.47
C VAL A 157 -11.48 5.56 -14.52
N GLU A 158 -10.21 5.93 -14.58
CA GLU A 158 -9.09 4.99 -14.57
C GLU A 158 -9.09 4.18 -13.26
N GLU A 159 -9.31 2.86 -13.38
CA GLU A 159 -9.32 1.95 -12.24
C GLU A 159 -7.94 1.89 -11.58
N ASP A 160 -7.89 2.01 -10.26
CA ASP A 160 -6.67 1.82 -9.48
C ASP A 160 -6.49 0.37 -8.98
N LEU A 161 -5.45 0.14 -8.19
CA LEU A 161 -5.15 -1.19 -7.67
C LEU A 161 -6.28 -1.75 -6.82
N VAL A 162 -6.86 -0.93 -5.95
CA VAL A 162 -7.89 -1.38 -5.02
C VAL A 162 -9.13 -1.79 -5.80
N ASP A 163 -9.54 -0.98 -6.79
CA ASP A 163 -10.65 -1.32 -7.68
C ASP A 163 -10.45 -2.67 -8.35
N VAL A 164 -9.23 -2.94 -8.82
CA VAL A 164 -8.89 -4.20 -9.46
C VAL A 164 -8.93 -5.38 -8.48
N LEU A 165 -8.35 -5.23 -7.28
CA LEU A 165 -8.36 -6.28 -6.26
C LEU A 165 -9.79 -6.62 -5.79
N LEU A 166 -10.66 -5.62 -5.69
CA LEU A 166 -12.06 -5.79 -5.30
C LEU A 166 -12.86 -6.66 -6.29
N LYS A 167 -12.49 -6.71 -7.58
CA LYS A 167 -13.12 -7.61 -8.55
C LYS A 167 -12.95 -9.09 -8.20
N TYR A 168 -11.88 -9.43 -7.49
CA TYR A 168 -11.58 -10.79 -7.02
C TYR A 168 -12.19 -11.09 -5.64
N GLU A 169 -12.73 -10.09 -4.93
CA GLU A 169 -13.49 -10.29 -3.68
C GLU A 169 -14.92 -10.77 -3.98
N ASP A 170 -15.56 -10.18 -5.00
CA ASP A 170 -16.97 -10.39 -5.35
C ASP A 170 -17.30 -11.81 -5.90
N GLY A 171 -16.36 -12.76 -5.88
CA GLY A 171 -16.59 -14.16 -6.26
C GLY A 171 -16.87 -14.41 -7.75
N SER A 172 -16.70 -13.39 -8.59
CA SER A 172 -16.96 -13.47 -10.04
C SER A 172 -15.96 -14.38 -10.79
N ASN A 173 -14.78 -14.62 -10.20
CA ASN A 173 -13.78 -15.56 -10.69
C ASN A 173 -13.88 -16.90 -9.94
N GLN A 174 -14.26 -17.97 -10.63
CA GLN A 174 -14.41 -19.31 -10.02
C GLN A 174 -13.06 -19.91 -9.56
N ASP A 175 -11.94 -19.48 -10.14
CA ASP A 175 -10.63 -20.10 -9.90
C ASP A 175 -9.77 -19.40 -8.83
N PHE A 176 -10.09 -18.15 -8.48
CA PHE A 176 -9.29 -17.36 -7.54
C PHE A 176 -10.12 -16.26 -6.88
N SER A 177 -10.18 -16.29 -5.56
CA SER A 177 -10.85 -15.26 -4.75
C SER A 177 -9.90 -14.66 -3.71
N LEU A 178 -10.15 -13.40 -3.38
CA LEU A 178 -9.44 -12.68 -2.33
C LEU A 178 -10.41 -12.37 -1.19
N THR A 179 -10.01 -12.65 0.04
CA THR A 179 -10.71 -12.08 1.20
C THR A 179 -10.33 -10.62 1.37
N LYS A 180 -11.13 -9.86 2.12
CA LYS A 180 -10.79 -8.49 2.50
C LYS A 180 -9.40 -8.40 3.16
N ASP A 181 -9.06 -9.35 4.03
CA ASP A 181 -7.75 -9.41 4.67
C ASP A 181 -6.62 -9.66 3.66
N ASN A 182 -6.87 -10.42 2.60
CA ASN A 182 -5.89 -10.57 1.52
C ASN A 182 -5.68 -9.25 0.78
N ILE A 183 -6.76 -8.51 0.48
CA ILE A 183 -6.65 -7.19 -0.15
C ILE A 183 -5.85 -6.23 0.73
N LYS A 184 -6.17 -6.17 2.03
CA LYS A 184 -5.41 -5.38 3.02
C LYS A 184 -3.93 -5.79 3.06
N ALA A 185 -3.64 -7.09 2.96
CA ALA A 185 -2.27 -7.58 2.91
C ALA A 185 -1.52 -7.14 1.65
N ILE A 186 -2.18 -7.08 0.50
CA ILE A 186 -1.56 -6.73 -0.79
C ILE A 186 -1.28 -5.22 -0.90
N ILE A 187 -2.14 -4.38 -0.33
CA ILE A 187 -1.97 -2.92 -0.35
C ILE A 187 -1.01 -2.40 0.74
N MET A 188 -0.65 -3.25 1.70
CA MET A 188 0.33 -2.96 2.75
C MET A 188 1.76 -3.00 2.23
#